data_AF-A0A2D5BTX8-F1
#
_entry.id   AF-A0A2D5BTX8-F1
#
_cell.length_a   1.000
_cell.length_b   1.000
_cell.length_c   1.000
_cell.angle_alpha   90.00
_cell.angle_beta   90.00
_cell.angle_gamma   90.00
#
_symmetry.space_group_name_H-M   'P 1'
#
loop_
_entity.id
_entity.type
_entity.pdbx_description
1 polymer ?
#
loop_
_entity_poly.entity_id
_entity_poly.type
_entity_poly.pdbx_seq_one_letter_code
_entity_poly.pdbx_strand_id
1 'polypeptide(L)'
;MDLSTFGKDDDGNPTEFMTIEETFSPTVHRVNQAIRQRAIHPDGEVGEPAPVLTKWSKPPAELIANAEPQLEALLKISGVTKVPEKAKGKRGREVITPMSGLDVNELLNTRRQKSDISHENAIPEFKQLMQVTEKDEDIFKAVSQMGKAIRQSLKTAMGNVNHPVIFSQIKAVRDEMIDIDMPEIYNDFIKDLKTRIFQKNEFGDQRNFWADFKFQKLGLIRGSGNAGVTEEEAAEFLKFG
;
A
#
# COMPACT_ATOMS: atom_id res chain seq x y z
N MET A 1 3.76 4.22 36.20
CA MET A 1 3.16 2.90 36.43
C MET A 1 4.26 1.96 36.87
N ASP A 2 4.08 1.25 37.99
CA ASP A 2 5.05 0.30 38.54
C ASP A 2 4.35 -1.07 38.69
N LEU A 3 4.96 -2.12 38.18
CA LEU A 3 4.44 -3.51 38.17
C LEU A 3 5.14 -4.41 39.20
N SER A 4 6.20 -3.92 39.84
CA SER A 4 7.06 -4.70 40.74
C SER A 4 6.40 -5.08 42.06
N THR A 5 5.36 -4.35 42.47
CA THR A 5 4.69 -4.49 43.78
C THR A 5 3.17 -4.65 43.67
N PHE A 6 2.66 -4.80 42.45
CA PHE A 6 1.21 -4.78 42.18
C PHE A 6 0.55 -6.17 42.28
N GLY A 7 1.32 -7.25 42.24
CA GLY A 7 0.83 -8.60 42.54
C GLY A 7 0.59 -8.80 44.03
N LYS A 8 -0.13 -9.87 44.40
CA LYS A 8 -0.26 -10.34 45.78
C LYS A 8 0.14 -11.81 45.83
N ASP A 9 0.95 -12.18 46.81
CA ASP A 9 1.26 -13.58 47.10
C ASP A 9 0.14 -14.24 47.92
N ASP A 10 0.27 -15.54 48.19
CA ASP A 10 -0.69 -16.32 48.97
C ASP A 10 -0.84 -15.83 50.43
N ASP A 11 0.16 -15.09 50.94
CA ASP A 11 0.19 -14.49 52.27
C ASP A 11 -0.30 -13.03 52.28
N GLY A 12 -0.69 -12.48 51.12
CA GLY A 12 -1.23 -11.14 50.96
C GLY A 12 -0.19 -10.01 50.90
N ASN A 13 1.11 -10.33 50.81
CA ASN A 13 2.17 -9.35 50.63
C ASN A 13 2.28 -8.88 49.17
N PRO A 14 2.72 -7.64 48.93
CA PRO A 14 2.95 -7.13 47.59
C PRO A 14 4.08 -7.91 46.91
N THR A 15 3.81 -8.43 45.72
CA THR A 15 4.77 -9.15 44.87
C THR A 15 4.74 -8.61 43.44
N GLU A 16 5.62 -9.12 42.59
CA GLU A 16 5.66 -8.77 41.17
C GLU A 16 4.37 -9.24 40.47
N PHE A 17 3.73 -8.35 39.71
CA PHE A 17 2.49 -8.67 39.00
C PHE A 17 2.67 -9.72 37.88
N MET A 18 3.86 -9.75 37.28
CA MET A 18 4.22 -10.64 36.19
C MET A 18 5.58 -11.26 36.47
N THR A 19 5.58 -12.44 37.08
CA THR A 19 6.81 -13.17 37.33
C THR A 19 7.33 -13.79 36.03
N ILE A 20 8.66 -13.85 35.92
CA ILE A 20 9.33 -14.46 34.75
C ILE A 20 8.93 -15.93 34.58
N GLU A 21 8.72 -16.63 35.70
CA GLU A 21 8.36 -18.06 35.73
C GLU A 21 6.96 -18.33 35.15
N GLU A 22 6.03 -17.40 35.32
CA GLU A 22 4.70 -17.53 34.74
C GLU A 22 4.66 -17.05 33.28
N THR A 23 5.64 -16.27 32.81
CA THR A 23 5.57 -15.63 31.48
C THR A 23 5.88 -16.60 30.33
N PHE A 24 4.82 -17.14 29.71
CA PHE A 24 4.94 -18.04 28.56
C PHE A 24 4.93 -17.31 27.21
N SER A 25 5.62 -17.88 26.20
CA SER A 25 5.58 -17.38 24.82
C SER A 25 4.25 -17.74 24.13
N PRO A 26 3.35 -16.76 23.84
CA PRO A 26 2.03 -17.08 23.29
C PRO A 26 2.12 -17.73 21.90
N THR A 27 3.08 -17.34 21.07
CA THR A 27 3.25 -17.86 19.71
C THR A 27 3.55 -19.35 19.71
N VAL A 28 4.50 -19.80 20.54
CA VAL A 28 4.90 -21.21 20.60
C VAL A 28 3.73 -22.07 21.07
N HIS A 29 3.04 -21.64 22.13
CA HIS A 29 1.89 -22.36 22.64
C HIS A 29 0.71 -22.35 21.67
N ARG A 30 0.50 -21.25 20.93
CA ARG A 30 -0.58 -21.13 19.93
C ARG A 30 -0.37 -22.04 18.74
N VAL A 31 0.86 -22.10 18.20
CA VAL A 31 1.22 -22.99 17.10
C VAL A 31 1.04 -24.46 17.52
N ASN A 32 1.52 -24.83 18.71
CA ASN A 32 1.37 -26.19 19.22
C ASN A 32 -0.10 -26.56 19.46
N GLN A 33 -0.92 -25.63 19.97
CA GLN A 33 -2.36 -25.83 20.13
C GLN A 33 -3.04 -26.08 18.77
N ALA A 34 -2.74 -25.26 17.76
CA ALA A 34 -3.31 -25.40 16.42
C ALA A 34 -2.91 -26.72 15.75
N ILE A 35 -1.65 -27.14 15.88
CA ILE A 35 -1.16 -28.42 15.35
C ILE A 35 -1.91 -29.59 16.00
N ARG A 36 -2.00 -29.60 17.34
CA ARG A 36 -2.73 -30.66 18.07
C ARG A 36 -4.20 -30.70 17.70
N GLN A 37 -4.83 -29.54 17.57
CA GLN A 37 -6.25 -29.47 17.22
C GLN A 37 -6.51 -29.95 15.81
N ARG A 38 -5.70 -29.56 14.82
CA ARG A 38 -5.79 -30.07 13.44
C ARG A 38 -5.45 -31.55 13.31
N ALA A 39 -4.57 -32.08 14.18
CA ALA A 39 -4.26 -33.51 14.21
C ALA A 39 -5.45 -34.36 14.67
N ILE A 40 -6.26 -33.85 15.61
CA ILE A 40 -7.46 -34.53 16.12
C ILE A 40 -8.68 -34.25 15.24
N HIS A 41 -8.81 -33.01 14.76
CA HIS A 41 -9.92 -32.50 13.96
C HIS A 41 -9.38 -31.81 12.70
N PRO A 42 -9.17 -32.56 11.59
CA PRO A 42 -8.57 -32.03 10.36
C PRO A 42 -9.27 -30.80 9.80
N ASP A 43 -10.60 -30.75 9.84
CA ASP A 43 -11.41 -29.63 9.34
C ASP A 43 -11.90 -28.68 10.44
N GLY A 44 -11.45 -28.87 11.68
CA GLY A 44 -11.84 -28.03 12.81
C GLY A 44 -11.20 -26.65 12.78
N GLU A 45 -11.96 -25.63 13.17
CA GLU A 45 -11.42 -24.29 13.40
C GLU A 45 -10.46 -24.28 14.59
N VAL A 46 -9.43 -23.44 14.54
CA VAL A 46 -8.53 -23.28 15.69
C VAL A 46 -9.27 -22.51 16.78
N GLY A 47 -9.51 -23.15 17.93
CA GLY A 47 -10.25 -22.56 19.06
C GLY A 47 -9.52 -21.35 19.67
N GLU A 48 -10.08 -20.67 20.65
CA GLU A 48 -9.44 -19.48 21.24
C GLU A 48 -8.11 -19.79 21.97
N PRO A 49 -7.21 -18.80 22.11
CA PRO A 49 -6.01 -18.95 22.92
C PRO A 49 -6.35 -19.27 24.38
N ALA A 50 -5.52 -20.09 25.03
CA ALA A 50 -5.70 -20.38 26.45
C ALA A 50 -5.61 -19.11 27.30
N PRO A 51 -6.47 -18.92 28.33
CA PRO A 51 -6.51 -17.70 29.14
C PRO A 51 -5.18 -17.32 29.78
N VAL A 52 -4.36 -18.32 30.13
CA VAL A 52 -3.02 -18.13 30.72
C VAL A 52 -2.09 -17.35 29.77
N LEU A 53 -2.20 -17.56 28.46
CA LEU A 53 -1.38 -16.87 27.46
C LEU A 53 -1.82 -15.41 27.27
N THR A 54 -3.10 -15.12 27.54
CA THR A 54 -3.68 -13.78 27.40
C THR A 54 -3.74 -13.00 28.72
N LYS A 55 -3.39 -13.64 29.84
CA LYS A 55 -3.45 -13.07 31.21
C LYS A 55 -2.76 -11.71 31.29
N TRP A 56 -1.59 -11.58 30.66
CA TRP A 56 -0.77 -10.36 30.68
C TRP A 56 -0.82 -9.53 29.40
N SER A 57 -1.69 -9.87 28.44
CA SER A 57 -1.80 -9.08 27.20
C SER A 57 -2.37 -7.67 27.45
N LYS A 58 -3.04 -7.46 28.58
CA LYS A 58 -3.59 -6.17 29.00
C LYS A 58 -3.00 -5.78 30.36
N PRO A 59 -2.65 -4.50 30.58
CA PRO A 59 -2.21 -4.05 31.89
C PRO A 59 -3.38 -4.08 32.90
N PRO A 60 -3.08 -4.08 34.21
CA PRO A 60 -4.11 -3.97 35.25
C PRO A 60 -4.93 -2.68 35.13
N ALA A 61 -6.26 -2.82 35.16
CA ALA A 61 -7.18 -1.70 35.00
C ALA A 61 -7.00 -0.62 36.08
N GLU A 62 -6.70 -1.02 37.32
CA GLU A 62 -6.48 -0.10 38.44
C GLU A 62 -5.23 0.79 38.23
N LEU A 63 -4.15 0.21 37.70
CA LEU A 63 -2.93 0.97 37.39
C LEU A 63 -3.15 1.95 36.23
N ILE A 64 -3.94 1.56 35.24
CA ILE A 64 -4.31 2.43 34.12
C ILE A 64 -5.11 3.62 34.64
N ALA A 65 -6.16 3.38 35.44
CA ALA A 65 -6.99 4.44 36.00
C ALA A 65 -6.18 5.43 36.86
N ASN A 66 -5.21 4.94 37.64
CA ASN A 66 -4.33 5.79 38.44
C ASN A 66 -3.35 6.62 37.58
N ALA A 67 -2.92 6.09 36.42
CA ALA A 67 -1.96 6.75 35.54
C ALA A 67 -2.61 7.66 34.47
N GLU A 68 -3.89 7.44 34.17
CA GLU A 68 -4.68 8.18 33.18
C GLU A 68 -4.55 9.72 33.31
N PRO A 69 -4.74 10.36 34.48
CA PRO A 69 -4.64 11.81 34.59
C PRO A 69 -3.22 12.34 34.30
N GLN A 70 -2.18 11.58 34.64
CA GLN A 70 -0.79 11.95 34.37
C GLN A 70 -0.46 11.82 32.88
N LEU A 71 -0.98 10.79 32.22
CA LEU A 71 -0.80 10.57 30.79
C LEU A 71 -1.53 11.63 29.97
N GLU A 72 -2.73 12.04 30.37
CA GLU A 72 -3.47 13.13 29.72
C GLU A 72 -2.74 14.48 29.83
N ALA A 73 -2.20 14.80 31.01
CA ALA A 73 -1.40 16.01 31.20
C ALA A 73 -0.15 16.00 30.31
N LEU A 74 0.52 14.86 30.19
CA LEU A 74 1.69 14.69 29.33
C LEU A 74 1.33 14.79 27.84
N LEU A 75 0.20 14.21 27.41
CA LEU A 75 -0.30 14.33 26.04
C LEU A 75 -0.56 15.79 25.68
N LYS A 76 -1.16 16.55 26.61
CA LYS A 76 -1.46 17.97 26.42
C LYS A 76 -0.20 18.83 26.30
N ILE A 77 0.83 18.57 27.09
CA ILE A 77 2.12 19.29 27.03
C ILE A 77 2.89 18.92 25.77
N SER A 78 2.90 17.64 25.40
CA SER A 78 3.69 17.13 24.29
C SER A 78 3.14 17.50 22.92
N GLY A 79 1.87 17.93 22.82
CA GLY A 79 1.28 18.44 21.58
C GLY A 79 1.30 17.42 20.43
N VAL A 80 1.39 16.13 20.74
CA VAL A 80 1.53 15.07 19.74
C VAL A 80 0.20 14.89 19.03
N THR A 81 0.18 15.16 17.73
CA THR A 81 -0.96 14.89 16.86
C THR A 81 -0.74 13.56 16.17
N LYS A 82 -1.78 12.71 16.13
CA LYS A 82 -1.73 11.46 15.38
C LYS A 82 -1.61 11.83 13.90
N VAL A 83 -0.44 11.55 13.31
CA VAL A 83 -0.28 11.64 11.86
C VAL A 83 -1.30 10.66 11.25
N PRO A 84 -2.11 11.10 10.26
CA PRO A 84 -2.98 10.16 9.56
C PRO A 84 -2.12 8.99 9.09
N GLU A 85 -2.54 7.78 9.45
CA GLU A 85 -1.82 6.58 9.05
C GLU A 85 -1.63 6.65 7.55
N LYS A 86 -0.37 6.51 7.09
CA LYS A 86 -0.10 6.46 5.66
C LYS A 86 -1.01 5.37 5.10
N ALA A 87 -1.81 5.74 4.09
CA ALA A 87 -2.71 4.80 3.44
C ALA A 87 -1.89 3.60 3.00
N LYS A 88 -2.00 2.48 3.73
CA LYS A 88 -1.49 1.20 3.26
C LYS A 88 -2.30 0.88 2.02
N GLY A 89 -1.62 0.58 0.92
CA GLY A 89 -2.30 0.21 -0.32
C GLY A 89 -3.30 -0.90 -0.03
N LYS A 90 -4.57 -0.68 -0.39
CA LYS A 90 -5.61 -1.71 -0.25
C LYS A 90 -5.46 -2.66 -1.43
N ARG A 91 -4.79 -3.80 -1.23
CA ARG A 91 -4.95 -4.95 -2.13
C ARG A 91 -6.36 -5.49 -1.91
N GLY A 92 -7.24 -5.25 -2.89
CA GLY A 92 -8.67 -5.55 -2.85
C GLY A 92 -9.53 -4.28 -2.83
N ARG A 93 -9.92 -3.80 -4.01
CA ARG A 93 -10.91 -2.72 -4.16
C ARG A 93 -12.29 -3.36 -3.99
N GLU A 94 -13.06 -2.94 -3.00
CA GLU A 94 -14.47 -3.34 -2.88
C GLU A 94 -15.21 -2.83 -4.13
N VAL A 95 -15.61 -3.76 -5.00
CA VAL A 95 -16.43 -3.44 -6.16
C VAL A 95 -17.79 -3.01 -5.63
N ILE A 96 -18.11 -1.72 -5.78
CA ILE A 96 -19.40 -1.16 -5.38
C ILE A 96 -20.46 -1.84 -6.25
N THR A 97 -21.15 -2.82 -5.70
CA THR A 97 -22.29 -3.44 -6.35
C THR A 97 -23.47 -2.46 -6.25
N PRO A 98 -24.12 -2.10 -7.37
CA PRO A 98 -25.30 -1.26 -7.31
C PRO A 98 -26.40 -1.99 -6.55
N MET A 99 -27.28 -1.23 -5.88
CA MET A 99 -28.37 -1.75 -5.05
C MET A 99 -29.32 -2.71 -5.80
N SER A 100 -29.28 -2.67 -7.14
CA SER A 100 -30.00 -3.53 -8.08
C SER A 100 -29.43 -4.96 -8.18
N GLY A 101 -28.25 -5.25 -7.61
CA GLY A 101 -27.56 -6.53 -7.78
C GLY A 101 -27.07 -6.81 -9.21
N LEU A 102 -27.13 -5.81 -10.10
CA LEU A 102 -26.70 -5.92 -11.49
C LEU A 102 -25.22 -5.57 -11.61
N ASP A 103 -24.37 -6.53 -11.93
CA ASP A 103 -22.97 -6.25 -12.21
C ASP A 103 -22.81 -5.61 -13.60
N VAL A 104 -22.76 -4.28 -13.61
CA VAL A 104 -22.55 -3.48 -14.83
C VAL A 104 -21.21 -3.82 -15.48
N ASN A 105 -20.19 -4.19 -14.70
CA ASN A 105 -18.89 -4.56 -15.24
C ASN A 105 -18.96 -5.92 -15.93
N GLU A 106 -19.71 -6.90 -15.42
CA GLU A 106 -19.94 -8.18 -16.10
C GLU A 106 -20.62 -7.98 -17.47
N LEU A 107 -21.63 -7.11 -17.54
CA LEU A 107 -22.33 -6.76 -18.79
C LEU A 107 -21.46 -6.01 -19.81
N LEU A 108 -20.47 -5.26 -19.34
CA LEU A 108 -19.53 -4.52 -20.20
C LEU A 108 -18.33 -5.38 -20.60
N ASN A 109 -17.90 -6.30 -19.73
CA ASN A 109 -16.77 -7.22 -19.95
C ASN A 109 -17.13 -8.36 -20.92
N THR A 110 -18.39 -8.83 -20.93
CA THR A 110 -18.87 -9.85 -21.89
C THR A 110 -18.73 -9.44 -23.36
N ARG A 111 -18.56 -8.14 -23.66
CA ARG A 111 -18.36 -7.62 -25.02
C ARG A 111 -16.90 -7.41 -25.44
N ARG A 112 -15.91 -7.58 -24.56
CA ARG A 112 -14.51 -7.20 -24.87
C ARG A 112 -13.51 -8.34 -24.64
N GLN A 113 -13.35 -9.16 -25.68
CA GLN A 113 -12.10 -9.86 -26.00
C GLN A 113 -11.04 -8.88 -26.57
N LYS A 114 -10.89 -7.67 -26.01
CA LYS A 114 -9.79 -6.77 -26.38
C LYS A 114 -8.71 -6.92 -25.33
N SER A 115 -7.66 -7.64 -25.70
CA SER A 115 -6.48 -7.88 -24.87
C SER A 115 -5.59 -6.65 -24.69
N ASP A 116 -5.76 -5.62 -25.52
CA ASP A 116 -4.87 -4.47 -25.57
C ASP A 116 -5.61 -3.14 -25.32
N ILE A 117 -5.00 -2.30 -24.48
CA ILE A 117 -5.42 -0.92 -24.21
C ILE A 117 -5.33 -0.07 -25.49
N SER A 118 -6.46 0.52 -25.90
CA SER A 118 -6.55 1.44 -27.03
C SER A 118 -5.93 2.80 -26.72
N HIS A 119 -5.34 3.44 -27.75
CA HIS A 119 -4.79 4.79 -27.63
C HIS A 119 -5.86 5.86 -27.32
N GLU A 120 -7.07 5.73 -27.89
CA GLU A 120 -8.15 6.73 -27.74
C GLU A 120 -8.81 6.70 -26.36
N ASN A 121 -8.86 5.54 -25.70
CA ASN A 121 -9.52 5.32 -24.42
C ASN A 121 -8.59 4.69 -23.37
N ALA A 122 -7.32 5.07 -23.40
CA ALA A 122 -6.28 4.38 -22.64
C ALA A 122 -6.52 4.37 -21.12
N ILE A 123 -6.97 5.48 -20.54
CA ILE A 123 -7.16 5.61 -19.08
C ILE A 123 -8.33 4.76 -18.57
N PRO A 124 -9.56 4.86 -19.12
CA PRO A 124 -10.66 4.01 -18.70
C PRO A 124 -10.36 2.52 -18.87
N GLU A 125 -9.77 2.12 -20.00
CA GLU A 125 -9.44 0.72 -20.27
C GLU A 125 -8.34 0.18 -19.35
N PHE A 126 -7.30 0.99 -19.06
CA PHE A 126 -6.28 0.64 -18.07
C PHE A 126 -6.89 0.43 -16.67
N LYS A 127 -7.75 1.35 -16.21
CA LYS A 127 -8.41 1.23 -14.90
C LYS A 127 -9.31 0.01 -14.81
N GLN A 128 -10.07 -0.27 -15.88
CA GLN A 128 -10.91 -1.47 -15.95
C GLN A 128 -10.08 -2.75 -15.91
N LEU A 129 -8.94 -2.78 -16.62
CA LEU A 129 -8.02 -3.91 -16.59
C LEU A 129 -7.43 -4.12 -15.18
N MET A 130 -6.98 -3.05 -14.53
CA MET A 130 -6.45 -3.09 -13.16
C MET A 130 -7.47 -3.55 -12.12
N GLN A 131 -8.78 -3.31 -12.33
CA GLN A 131 -9.83 -3.80 -11.42
C GLN A 131 -9.99 -5.31 -11.42
N VAL A 132 -9.72 -5.97 -12.54
CA VAL A 132 -9.88 -7.43 -12.69
C VAL A 132 -8.56 -8.17 -12.40
N THR A 133 -7.45 -7.44 -12.36
CA THR A 133 -6.13 -8.03 -12.29
C THR A 133 -5.69 -8.29 -10.85
N GLU A 134 -5.48 -9.57 -10.50
CA GLU A 134 -5.00 -9.97 -9.17
C GLU A 134 -3.53 -10.42 -9.15
N LYS A 135 -3.00 -10.88 -10.28
CA LYS A 135 -1.63 -11.43 -10.39
C LYS A 135 -0.62 -10.35 -10.75
N ASP A 136 0.54 -10.38 -10.08
CA ASP A 136 1.64 -9.44 -10.31
C ASP A 136 2.11 -9.40 -11.78
N GLU A 137 2.15 -10.56 -12.46
CA GLU A 137 2.53 -10.65 -13.88
C GLU A 137 1.56 -9.87 -14.80
N ASP A 138 0.27 -9.93 -14.49
CA ASP A 138 -0.77 -9.30 -15.30
C ASP A 138 -0.81 -7.78 -15.04
N ILE A 139 -0.44 -7.34 -13.82
CA ILE A 139 -0.22 -5.92 -13.49
C ILE A 139 0.91 -5.36 -14.34
N PHE A 140 2.03 -6.07 -14.44
CA PHE A 140 3.14 -5.66 -15.29
C PHE A 140 2.74 -5.57 -16.77
N LYS A 141 1.95 -6.53 -17.28
CA LYS A 141 1.42 -6.48 -18.64
C LYS A 141 0.52 -5.26 -18.86
N ALA A 142 -0.37 -4.95 -17.92
CA ALA A 142 -1.26 -3.79 -17.98
C ALA A 142 -0.47 -2.48 -18.04
N VAL A 143 0.55 -2.31 -17.17
CA VAL A 143 1.42 -1.13 -17.19
C VAL A 143 2.23 -1.05 -18.49
N SER A 144 2.72 -2.18 -19.01
CA SER A 144 3.43 -2.23 -20.29
C SER A 144 2.55 -1.81 -21.47
N GLN A 145 1.29 -2.25 -21.50
CA GLN A 145 0.31 -1.84 -22.51
C GLN A 145 0.00 -0.33 -22.42
N MET A 146 -0.23 0.19 -21.21
CA MET A 146 -0.44 1.62 -20.99
C MET A 146 0.81 2.43 -21.38
N GLY A 147 2.01 1.91 -21.11
CA GLY A 147 3.27 2.47 -21.55
C GLY A 147 3.39 2.54 -23.07
N LYS A 148 2.94 1.51 -23.81
CA LYS A 148 2.86 1.55 -25.28
C LYS A 148 1.90 2.65 -25.76
N ALA A 149 0.74 2.79 -25.12
CA ALA A 149 -0.22 3.85 -25.45
C ALA A 149 0.38 5.25 -25.22
N ILE A 150 1.08 5.47 -24.09
CA ILE A 150 1.80 6.72 -23.78
C ILE A 150 2.88 7.02 -24.82
N ARG A 151 3.69 6.03 -25.19
CA ARG A 151 4.72 6.19 -26.23
C ARG A 151 4.11 6.52 -27.59
N GLN A 152 2.97 5.91 -27.92
CA GLN A 152 2.25 6.24 -29.15
C GLN A 152 1.73 7.69 -29.11
N SER A 153 1.18 8.14 -27.98
CA SER A 153 0.76 9.54 -27.76
C SER A 153 1.91 10.53 -27.94
N LEU A 154 3.11 10.19 -27.47
CA LEU A 154 4.32 11.02 -27.65
C LEU A 154 4.76 11.09 -29.11
N LYS A 155 4.61 10.01 -29.89
CA LYS A 155 4.96 9.98 -31.32
C LYS A 155 3.99 10.77 -32.19
N THR A 156 2.70 10.73 -31.86
CA THR A 156 1.64 11.41 -32.61
C THR A 156 1.39 12.84 -32.16
N ALA A 157 1.97 13.27 -31.02
CA ALA A 157 1.85 14.62 -30.52
C ALA A 157 2.44 15.65 -31.51
N MET A 158 1.57 16.52 -32.04
CA MET A 158 1.98 17.72 -32.76
C MET A 158 2.15 18.87 -31.76
N GLY A 159 3.39 19.13 -31.36
CA GLY A 159 3.72 20.17 -30.38
C GLY A 159 3.13 19.89 -28.98
N ASN A 160 2.87 20.95 -28.20
CA ASN A 160 2.54 20.82 -26.79
C ASN A 160 1.06 20.50 -26.50
N VAL A 161 0.19 20.41 -27.52
CA VAL A 161 -1.27 20.30 -27.35
C VAL A 161 -1.67 19.02 -26.61
N ASN A 162 -0.94 17.93 -26.84
CA ASN A 162 -1.26 16.62 -26.26
C ASN A 162 -0.55 16.33 -24.93
N HIS A 163 0.31 17.24 -24.43
CA HIS A 163 1.02 17.05 -23.16
C HIS A 163 0.07 16.78 -21.97
N PRO A 164 -1.06 17.52 -21.80
CA PRO A 164 -1.97 17.28 -20.68
C PRO A 164 -2.58 15.87 -20.70
N VAL A 165 -2.90 15.36 -21.89
CA VAL A 165 -3.44 13.99 -22.05
C VAL A 165 -2.39 12.97 -21.66
N ILE A 166 -1.15 13.14 -22.11
CA ILE A 166 -0.04 12.25 -21.76
C ILE A 166 0.23 12.27 -20.26
N PHE A 167 0.22 13.44 -19.63
CA PHE A 167 0.37 13.55 -18.18
C PHE A 167 -0.77 12.88 -17.43
N SER A 168 -2.01 12.96 -17.93
CA SER A 168 -3.13 12.22 -17.34
C SER A 168 -2.97 10.71 -17.45
N GLN A 169 -2.40 10.20 -18.56
CA GLN A 169 -2.08 8.78 -18.72
C GLN A 169 -0.99 8.34 -17.75
N ILE A 170 0.11 9.09 -17.63
CA ILE A 170 1.20 8.81 -16.68
C ILE A 170 0.68 8.87 -15.23
N LYS A 171 -0.16 9.86 -14.91
CA LYS A 171 -0.78 10.00 -13.59
C LYS A 171 -1.65 8.80 -13.25
N ALA A 172 -2.43 8.29 -14.19
CA ALA A 172 -3.25 7.10 -13.97
C ALA A 172 -2.39 5.87 -13.60
N VAL A 173 -1.25 5.66 -14.27
CA VAL A 173 -0.32 4.58 -13.89
C VAL A 173 0.26 4.83 -12.50
N ARG A 174 0.71 6.06 -12.22
CA ARG A 174 1.32 6.42 -10.94
C ARG A 174 0.37 6.19 -9.77
N ASP A 175 -0.87 6.66 -9.89
CA ASP A 175 -1.87 6.58 -8.82
C ASP A 175 -2.25 5.11 -8.56
N GLU A 176 -2.46 4.30 -9.61
CA GLU A 176 -2.76 2.87 -9.43
C GLU A 176 -1.58 2.11 -8.78
N MET A 177 -0.33 2.41 -9.15
CA MET A 177 0.85 1.77 -8.53
C MET A 177 1.04 2.16 -7.05
N ILE A 178 0.62 3.37 -6.67
CA ILE A 178 0.57 3.79 -5.26
C ILE A 178 -0.56 3.03 -4.54
N ASP A 179 -1.73 2.93 -5.14
CA ASP A 179 -2.91 2.28 -4.56
C ASP A 179 -2.66 0.79 -4.23
N ILE A 180 -1.91 0.09 -5.08
CA ILE A 180 -1.58 -1.34 -4.89
C ILE A 180 -0.24 -1.59 -4.16
N ASP A 181 0.44 -0.54 -3.71
CA ASP A 181 1.75 -0.59 -3.04
C ASP A 181 2.86 -1.26 -3.87
N MET A 182 2.89 -0.98 -5.18
CA MET A 182 3.93 -1.45 -6.11
C MET A 182 4.65 -0.28 -6.82
N PRO A 183 5.36 0.58 -6.07
CA PRO A 183 5.98 1.78 -6.61
C PRO A 183 7.14 1.51 -7.59
N GLU A 184 7.77 0.34 -7.49
CA GLU A 184 8.92 -0.07 -8.32
C GLU A 184 8.54 -0.15 -9.81
N ILE A 185 7.36 -0.72 -10.11
CA ILE A 185 6.86 -0.87 -11.49
C ILE A 185 6.74 0.51 -12.18
N TYR A 186 6.21 1.51 -11.47
CA TYR A 186 6.12 2.88 -12.01
C TYR A 186 7.51 3.51 -12.17
N ASN A 187 8.37 3.35 -11.17
CA ASN A 187 9.70 3.95 -11.15
C ASN A 187 10.56 3.44 -12.31
N ASP A 188 10.50 2.14 -12.60
CA ASP A 188 11.20 1.54 -13.74
C ASP A 188 10.62 2.02 -15.07
N PHE A 189 9.29 2.07 -15.18
CA PHE A 189 8.62 2.60 -16.36
C PHE A 189 9.00 4.06 -16.66
N ILE A 190 8.96 4.94 -15.65
CA ILE A 190 9.23 6.38 -15.87
C ILE A 190 10.72 6.65 -16.11
N LYS A 191 11.62 5.83 -15.55
CA LYS A 191 13.06 5.84 -15.88
C LYS A 191 13.30 5.42 -17.33
N ASP A 192 12.69 4.32 -17.79
CA ASP A 192 12.75 3.91 -19.20
C ASP A 192 12.18 4.99 -20.13
N LEU A 193 11.04 5.59 -19.78
CA LEU A 193 10.43 6.66 -20.55
C LEU A 193 11.35 7.89 -20.67
N LYS A 194 11.97 8.31 -19.55
CA LYS A 194 12.95 9.41 -19.55
C LYS A 194 14.11 9.10 -20.49
N THR A 195 14.71 7.92 -20.37
CA THR A 195 15.84 7.51 -21.21
C THR A 195 15.48 7.59 -22.70
N ARG A 196 14.30 7.09 -23.08
CA ARG A 196 13.85 7.12 -24.48
C ARG A 196 13.50 8.53 -24.99
N ILE A 197 12.98 9.39 -24.12
CA ILE A 197 12.74 10.82 -24.44
C ILE A 197 14.03 11.54 -24.84
N PHE A 198 15.14 11.25 -24.16
CA PHE A 198 16.44 11.86 -24.45
C PHE A 198 17.28 11.09 -25.48
N GLN A 199 16.92 9.84 -25.80
CA GLN A 199 17.49 9.13 -26.94
C GLN A 199 17.06 9.80 -28.25
N LYS A 200 18.04 10.30 -29.00
CA LYS A 200 17.81 10.88 -30.33
C LYS A 200 17.13 9.82 -31.22
N ASN A 201 16.04 10.23 -31.87
CA ASN A 201 15.29 9.53 -32.94
C ASN A 201 13.96 8.84 -32.55
N GLU A 202 13.57 8.70 -31.28
CA GLU A 202 12.29 8.01 -30.96
C GLU A 202 11.06 8.95 -30.94
N PHE A 203 11.19 10.16 -30.39
CA PHE A 203 10.07 11.09 -30.19
C PHE A 203 10.32 12.53 -30.67
N GLY A 204 11.45 12.80 -31.32
CA GLY A 204 11.83 14.18 -31.70
C GLY A 204 12.32 15.02 -30.51
N ASP A 205 12.24 16.35 -30.62
CA ASP A 205 12.64 17.26 -29.55
C ASP A 205 11.55 17.39 -28.48
N GLN A 206 11.73 16.65 -27.39
CA GLN A 206 10.78 16.58 -26.27
C GLN A 206 11.26 17.40 -25.05
N ARG A 207 12.12 18.40 -25.26
CA ARG A 207 12.59 19.30 -24.17
C ARG A 207 11.45 20.04 -23.49
N ASN A 208 10.47 20.51 -24.26
CA ASN A 208 9.29 21.20 -23.73
C ASN A 208 8.42 20.25 -22.89
N PHE A 209 8.21 19.02 -23.37
CA PHE A 209 7.51 17.99 -22.60
C PHE A 209 8.18 17.73 -21.25
N TRP A 210 9.52 17.60 -21.22
CA TRP A 210 10.26 17.40 -19.98
C TRP A 210 10.22 18.62 -19.05
N ALA A 211 10.25 19.83 -19.60
CA ALA A 211 10.11 21.05 -18.83
C ALA A 211 8.74 21.12 -18.14
N ASP A 212 7.66 20.83 -18.88
CA ASP A 212 6.29 20.78 -18.36
C ASP A 212 6.14 19.67 -17.31
N PHE A 213 6.74 18.50 -17.55
CA PHE A 213 6.68 17.34 -16.67
C PHE A 213 7.16 17.64 -15.24
N LYS A 214 8.20 18.47 -15.08
CA LYS A 214 8.75 18.85 -13.77
C LYS A 214 7.72 19.50 -12.85
N PHE A 215 6.73 20.19 -13.42
CA PHE A 215 5.70 20.89 -12.66
C PHE A 215 4.49 19.99 -12.33
N GLN A 216 4.36 18.82 -12.95
CA GLN A 216 3.20 17.94 -12.82
C GLN A 216 3.22 17.03 -11.57
N LYS A 217 4.32 17.05 -10.78
CA LYS A 217 4.51 16.15 -9.61
C LYS A 217 4.42 14.65 -9.97
N LEU A 218 4.78 14.29 -11.20
CA LEU A 218 4.78 12.92 -11.72
C LEU A 218 6.16 12.25 -11.63
N GLY A 219 7.08 12.79 -10.82
CA GLY A 219 8.39 12.17 -10.59
C GLY A 219 8.29 10.81 -9.90
N LEU A 220 9.47 10.22 -9.64
CA LEU A 220 9.59 8.92 -8.97
C LEU A 220 8.74 8.86 -7.69
N ILE A 221 8.09 7.72 -7.48
CA ILE A 221 7.35 7.44 -6.25
C ILE A 221 8.38 7.21 -5.14
N ARG A 222 8.26 8.04 -4.10
CA ARG A 222 9.08 7.95 -2.88
C ARG A 222 8.52 6.84 -2.01
N GLY A 223 9.41 6.00 -1.50
CA GLY A 223 9.05 4.85 -0.70
C GLY A 223 8.63 5.18 0.73
N SER A 224 7.93 4.23 1.36
CA SER A 224 7.78 4.16 2.82
C SER A 224 8.62 2.99 3.34
N GLY A 225 9.94 3.19 3.51
CA GLY A 225 10.89 2.13 3.89
C GLY A 225 11.83 1.74 2.75
N ASN A 226 12.24 0.46 2.66
CA ASN A 226 13.13 -0.06 1.62
C ASN A 226 12.51 -0.12 0.20
N ALA A 227 11.19 0.03 0.08
CA ALA A 227 10.48 -0.03 -1.20
C ALA A 227 10.24 1.39 -1.72
N GLY A 228 11.11 1.87 -2.62
CA GLY A 228 11.02 3.17 -3.29
C GLY A 228 12.34 3.93 -3.33
N VAL A 229 12.32 5.11 -3.95
CA VAL A 229 13.52 5.88 -4.28
C VAL A 229 13.86 6.91 -3.19
N THR A 230 15.16 7.15 -2.94
CA THR A 230 15.64 8.17 -1.99
C THR A 230 15.27 9.59 -2.44
N GLU A 231 15.26 10.54 -1.50
CA GLU A 231 14.95 11.94 -1.83
C GLU A 231 15.97 12.56 -2.81
N GLU A 232 17.22 12.14 -2.69
CA GLU A 232 18.32 12.56 -3.58
C GLU A 232 18.12 12.05 -5.01
N GLU A 233 17.84 10.75 -5.17
CA GLU A 233 17.62 10.16 -6.49
C GLU A 233 16.34 10.71 -7.15
N ALA A 234 15.29 11.00 -6.38
CA ALA A 234 14.09 11.67 -6.89
C ALA A 234 14.36 13.10 -7.37
N ALA A 235 15.25 13.84 -6.68
CA ALA A 235 15.65 15.18 -7.08
C ALA A 235 16.55 15.17 -8.33
N GLU A 236 17.50 14.23 -8.40
CA GLU A 236 18.36 14.04 -9.57
C GLU A 236 17.57 13.61 -10.80
N PHE A 237 16.56 12.77 -10.62
CA PHE A 237 15.68 12.35 -11.71
C PHE A 237 15.03 13.52 -12.44
N LEU A 238 14.70 14.62 -11.75
CA LEU A 238 14.07 15.80 -12.37
C LEU A 238 15.06 16.74 -13.08
N LYS A 239 16.38 16.53 -12.93
CA LYS A 239 17.38 17.30 -13.67
C LYS A 239 17.34 16.92 -15.16
N PHE A 240 17.65 17.88 -16.03
CA PHE A 240 17.87 17.61 -17.45
C PHE A 240 19.07 16.66 -17.58
N GLY A 241 18.94 15.66 -18.45
CA GLY A 241 20.06 14.81 -18.88
C GLY A 241 20.82 15.45 -20.03
#